data_AF-A0A914UUV1-F1
#
_entry.id   AF-A0A914UUV1-F1
#
_cell.length_a   1.000
_cell.length_b   1.000
_cell.length_c   1.000
_cell.angle_alpha   90.00
_cell.angle_beta   90.00
_cell.angle_gamma   90.00
#
_symmetry.space_group_name_H-M   'P 1'
#
loop_
_entity.id
_entity.type
_entity.pdbx_description
1 polymer ?
#
loop_
_entity_poly.entity_id
_entity_poly.type
_entity_poly.pdbx_seq_one_letter_code
_entity_poly.pdbx_strand_id
1 'polypeptide(L)'
;MEFQLIAQYLPLTVQENGFLVEHIVADCTTATVAYVPIDSKSDWFSLIIIGSQMTVALYDADGNLYQQNASEIISNDKEAAMILRIFNSNKPSFVGFWRVSITTKSGGCTLQARVASSIQVNYGFSLSISADTTTPQPFSGSNVSNVVLANLPQSLQQTNFQLSYFEVLSYNFSSGHGDAQAVLGFKPRDTSCAYQYYSEPFSCPSSAFALKITGQDADGMPFQRIAAAYCIKPSCQNNGTLTSDGACLCDSLWTGFECNLPICLNGG
;
A
#
# COMPACT_ATOMS: atom_id res chain seq x y z
N MET A 1 -2.88 -25.28 -18.89
CA MET A 1 -1.71 -24.79 -18.12
C MET A 1 -2.07 -23.62 -17.21
N GLU A 2 -2.98 -22.72 -17.59
CA GLU A 2 -3.45 -21.60 -16.74
C GLU A 2 -4.07 -21.98 -15.39
N PHE A 3 -4.88 -23.05 -15.32
CA PHE A 3 -5.57 -23.43 -14.07
C PHE A 3 -4.63 -23.93 -12.94
N GLN A 4 -3.44 -24.44 -13.26
CA GLN A 4 -2.49 -24.92 -12.24
C GLN A 4 -1.75 -23.77 -11.53
N LEU A 5 -1.44 -22.69 -12.24
CA LEU A 5 -0.80 -21.50 -11.68
C LEU A 5 -1.71 -20.79 -10.68
N ILE A 6 -2.99 -20.65 -11.01
CA ILE A 6 -4.01 -20.03 -10.15
C ILE A 6 -4.14 -20.81 -8.83
N ALA A 7 -4.24 -22.14 -8.88
CA ALA A 7 -4.40 -22.98 -7.69
C ALA A 7 -3.16 -22.97 -6.76
N GLN A 8 -1.96 -22.80 -7.32
CA GLN A 8 -0.72 -22.72 -6.53
C GLN A 8 -0.48 -21.33 -5.94
N TYR A 9 -0.97 -20.27 -6.61
CA TYR A 9 -0.69 -18.88 -6.22
C TYR A 9 -1.77 -18.25 -5.33
N LEU A 10 -3.05 -18.61 -5.48
CA LEU A 10 -4.14 -18.03 -4.67
C LEU A 10 -3.97 -18.16 -3.15
N PRO A 11 -3.50 -19.30 -2.61
CA PRO A 11 -3.26 -19.41 -1.17
C PRO A 11 -2.15 -18.47 -0.68
N LEU A 12 -1.25 -18.05 -1.57
CA LEU A 12 -0.10 -17.20 -1.24
C LEU A 12 -0.49 -15.73 -1.15
N THR A 13 -1.33 -15.24 -2.06
CA THR A 13 -1.83 -13.85 -2.01
C THR A 13 -2.70 -13.58 -0.78
N VAL A 14 -3.32 -14.62 -0.20
CA VAL A 14 -4.10 -14.50 1.04
C VAL A 14 -3.19 -14.25 2.26
N GLN A 15 -1.93 -14.67 2.22
CA GLN A 15 -0.96 -14.48 3.31
C GLN A 15 -0.13 -13.21 3.17
N GLU A 16 -0.10 -12.61 1.98
CA GLU A 16 0.55 -11.32 1.73
C GLU A 16 -0.34 -10.20 2.25
N ASN A 17 0.20 -9.39 3.15
CA ASN A 17 -0.53 -8.29 3.78
C ASN A 17 0.06 -6.91 3.44
N GLY A 18 1.07 -6.85 2.58
CA GLY A 18 1.66 -5.62 2.09
C GLY A 18 1.88 -5.63 0.59
N PHE A 19 1.43 -4.57 -0.07
CA PHE A 19 1.81 -4.24 -1.44
C PHE A 19 3.00 -3.28 -1.40
N LEU A 20 4.09 -3.60 -2.08
CA LEU A 20 5.33 -2.82 -2.00
C LEU A 20 5.56 -1.99 -3.25
N VAL A 21 5.53 -2.61 -4.42
CA VAL A 21 5.93 -1.98 -5.68
C VAL A 21 5.04 -2.50 -6.79
N GLU A 22 4.65 -1.59 -7.69
CA GLU A 22 4.16 -1.90 -9.03
C GLU A 22 4.99 -1.09 -10.02
N HIS A 23 5.54 -1.77 -11.02
CA HIS A 23 6.32 -1.14 -12.07
C HIS A 23 5.84 -1.68 -13.40
N ILE A 24 5.20 -0.84 -14.20
CA ILE A 24 4.71 -1.18 -15.53
C ILE A 24 5.45 -0.31 -16.54
N VAL A 25 6.24 -0.95 -17.41
CA VAL A 25 7.07 -0.26 -18.38
C VAL A 25 6.70 -0.73 -19.78
N ALA A 26 6.43 0.21 -20.67
CA ALA A 26 5.93 -0.06 -22.01
C ALA A 26 6.97 -0.72 -22.93
N ASP A 27 8.26 -0.50 -22.67
CA ASP A 27 9.38 -1.07 -23.41
C ASP A 27 10.51 -1.46 -22.46
N CYS A 28 10.73 -2.77 -22.31
CA CYS A 28 11.82 -3.33 -21.51
C CYS A 28 12.89 -4.00 -22.38
N THR A 29 13.01 -3.65 -23.66
CA THR A 29 14.09 -4.13 -24.52
C THR A 29 15.47 -3.67 -24.05
N THR A 30 15.49 -2.60 -23.26
CA THR A 30 16.63 -2.19 -22.43
C THR A 30 16.38 -2.54 -20.98
N ALA A 31 17.46 -2.82 -20.24
CA ALA A 31 17.37 -3.25 -18.84
C ALA A 31 16.65 -2.19 -18.00
N THR A 32 15.47 -2.56 -17.51
CA THR A 32 14.67 -1.76 -16.58
C THR A 32 14.98 -2.21 -15.16
N VAL A 33 15.09 -1.26 -14.23
CA VAL A 33 15.47 -1.53 -12.84
C VAL A 33 14.41 -1.03 -11.87
N ALA A 34 14.06 -1.86 -10.91
CA ALA A 34 13.19 -1.51 -9.79
C ALA A 34 13.84 -1.89 -8.46
N TYR A 35 13.49 -1.14 -7.41
CA TYR A 35 13.96 -1.38 -6.05
C TYR A 35 12.78 -1.79 -5.15
N VAL A 36 12.94 -2.88 -4.42
CA VAL A 36 11.92 -3.47 -3.55
C VAL A 36 12.41 -3.36 -2.10
N PRO A 37 11.81 -2.49 -1.27
CA PRO A 37 12.19 -2.38 0.14
C PRO A 37 11.60 -3.51 0.97
N ILE A 38 12.45 -4.27 1.64
CA ILE A 38 12.09 -5.37 2.53
C ILE A 38 12.40 -4.97 3.98
N ASP A 39 11.40 -5.07 4.85
CA ASP A 39 11.46 -4.65 6.25
C ASP A 39 11.93 -5.77 7.19
N SER A 40 12.45 -5.40 8.38
CA SER A 40 12.99 -6.36 9.36
C SER A 40 11.98 -7.38 9.90
N LYS A 41 10.68 -7.14 9.71
CA LYS A 41 9.59 -7.99 10.18
C LYS A 41 8.95 -8.82 9.08
N SER A 42 9.59 -8.86 7.92
CA SER A 42 9.14 -9.65 6.77
C SER A 42 9.53 -11.11 6.96
N ASP A 43 8.54 -12.00 6.85
CA ASP A 43 8.74 -13.46 6.82
C ASP A 43 9.18 -13.90 5.43
N TRP A 44 8.60 -13.29 4.40
CA TRP A 44 8.90 -13.53 3.00
C TRP A 44 8.33 -12.40 2.13
N PHE A 45 8.85 -12.27 0.90
CA PHE A 45 8.29 -11.42 -0.14
C PHE A 45 8.14 -12.19 -1.44
N SER A 46 7.23 -11.74 -2.30
CA SER A 46 7.06 -12.28 -3.64
C SER A 46 7.33 -11.25 -4.71
N LEU A 47 7.72 -11.77 -5.86
CA LEU A 47 7.87 -11.01 -7.09
C LEU A 47 7.03 -11.71 -8.16
N ILE A 48 6.12 -10.97 -8.78
CA ILE A 48 5.44 -11.37 -10.01
C ILE A 48 6.05 -10.53 -11.14
N ILE A 49 6.68 -11.21 -12.08
CA ILE A 49 7.35 -10.57 -13.21
C ILE A 49 6.72 -11.12 -14.48
N ILE A 50 6.28 -10.22 -15.36
CA ILE A 50 5.61 -10.57 -16.61
C ILE A 50 6.36 -9.87 -17.75
N GLY A 51 6.64 -10.60 -18.83
CA GLY A 51 7.33 -10.08 -20.00
C GLY A 51 7.57 -11.17 -21.04
N SER A 52 7.78 -10.75 -22.29
CA SER A 52 8.06 -11.67 -23.41
C SER A 52 9.55 -11.95 -23.54
N GLN A 53 9.92 -13.24 -23.52
CA GLN A 53 11.31 -13.72 -23.66
C GLN A 53 12.27 -12.96 -22.75
N MET A 54 11.93 -12.95 -21.46
CA MET A 54 12.58 -12.08 -20.48
C MET A 54 13.80 -12.72 -19.83
N THR A 55 14.74 -11.84 -19.47
CA THR A 55 15.87 -12.11 -18.58
C THR A 55 15.71 -11.28 -17.32
N VAL A 56 15.82 -11.93 -16.16
CA VAL A 56 15.70 -11.30 -14.85
C VAL A 56 16.99 -11.51 -14.07
N ALA A 57 17.55 -10.43 -13.53
CA ALA A 57 18.64 -10.47 -12.57
C ALA A 57 18.17 -9.86 -11.23
N LEU A 58 18.34 -10.62 -10.15
CA LEU A 58 17.95 -10.21 -8.81
C LEU A 58 19.20 -9.97 -7.98
N TYR A 59 19.21 -8.88 -7.21
CA TYR A 59 20.29 -8.56 -6.29
C TYR A 59 19.73 -8.36 -4.89
N ASP A 60 20.42 -8.90 -3.89
CA ASP A 60 20.07 -8.75 -2.48
C ASP A 60 20.34 -7.32 -1.97
N ALA A 61 20.05 -7.07 -0.69
CA ALA A 61 20.17 -5.73 -0.11
C ALA A 61 21.63 -5.21 -0.04
N ASP A 62 22.63 -6.10 -0.09
CA ASP A 62 24.04 -5.72 -0.14
C ASP A 62 24.54 -5.52 -1.58
N GLY A 63 23.67 -5.76 -2.58
CA GLY A 63 23.96 -5.60 -4.00
C GLY A 63 24.61 -6.82 -4.65
N ASN A 64 24.68 -7.96 -3.97
CA ASN A 64 25.21 -9.19 -4.55
C ASN A 64 24.16 -9.85 -5.44
N LEU A 65 24.61 -10.51 -6.52
CA LEU A 65 23.70 -11.25 -7.40
C LEU A 65 23.10 -12.43 -6.62
N TYR A 66 21.78 -12.40 -6.45
CA TYR A 66 21.05 -13.43 -5.73
C TYR A 66 20.64 -14.58 -6.66
N GLN A 67 21.01 -15.79 -6.28
CA GLN A 67 20.60 -17.01 -6.97
C GLN A 67 19.45 -17.66 -6.21
N GLN A 68 18.30 -17.79 -6.86
CA GLN A 68 17.10 -18.33 -6.22
C GLN A 68 17.23 -19.83 -5.99
N ASN A 69 16.75 -20.29 -4.83
CA ASN A 69 16.62 -21.72 -4.57
C ASN A 69 15.42 -22.29 -5.34
N ALA A 70 15.45 -23.59 -5.67
CA ALA A 70 14.34 -24.24 -6.36
C ALA A 70 12.99 -24.11 -5.61
N SER A 71 13.01 -24.07 -4.28
CA SER A 71 11.83 -23.87 -3.43
C SER A 71 11.28 -22.44 -3.44
N GLU A 72 12.05 -21.47 -3.94
CA GLU A 72 11.65 -20.06 -4.05
C GLU A 72 11.04 -19.74 -5.41
N ILE A 73 11.11 -20.68 -6.35
CA ILE A 73 10.56 -20.55 -7.70
C ILE A 73 9.20 -21.22 -7.72
N ILE A 74 8.14 -20.40 -7.81
CA ILE A 74 6.77 -20.89 -8.00
C ILE A 74 6.52 -21.13 -9.49
N SER A 75 6.95 -20.18 -10.32
CA SER A 75 6.88 -20.27 -11.78
C SER A 75 8.11 -19.62 -12.40
N ASN A 76 8.60 -20.19 -13.49
CA ASN A 76 9.73 -19.65 -14.25
C ASN A 76 9.51 -19.90 -15.75
N ASP A 77 8.43 -19.34 -16.28
CA ASP A 77 8.19 -19.30 -17.72
C ASP A 77 8.80 -18.01 -18.28
N LYS A 78 10.00 -18.13 -18.84
CA LYS A 78 10.71 -16.98 -19.44
C LYS A 78 9.99 -16.40 -20.66
N GLU A 79 9.04 -17.12 -21.24
CA GLU A 79 8.25 -16.63 -22.38
C GLU A 79 7.09 -15.74 -21.93
N ALA A 80 6.66 -15.83 -20.65
CA ALA A 80 5.47 -15.13 -20.17
C ALA A 80 5.59 -14.55 -18.76
N ALA A 81 5.90 -15.39 -17.75
CA ALA A 81 5.87 -14.98 -16.35
C ALA A 81 6.80 -15.77 -15.43
N MET A 82 7.44 -15.05 -14.51
CA MET A 82 8.25 -15.57 -13.41
C MET A 82 7.58 -15.15 -12.10
N ILE A 83 7.37 -16.11 -11.21
CA ILE A 83 6.80 -15.88 -9.88
C ILE A 83 7.77 -16.46 -8.86
N LEU A 84 8.27 -15.58 -7.99
CA LEU A 84 9.21 -15.92 -6.93
C LEU A 84 8.59 -15.68 -5.57
N ARG A 85 8.98 -16.51 -4.59
CA ARG A 85 8.70 -16.31 -3.16
C ARG A 85 9.98 -16.53 -2.38
N ILE A 86 10.55 -15.46 -1.87
CA ILE A 86 11.83 -15.46 -1.18
C ILE A 86 11.59 -15.33 0.31
N PHE A 87 11.99 -16.36 1.04
CA PHE A 87 11.82 -16.42 2.49
C PHE A 87 12.96 -15.73 3.22
N ASN A 88 12.67 -15.09 4.35
CA ASN A 88 13.70 -14.56 5.22
C ASN A 88 14.63 -15.69 5.68
N SER A 89 14.10 -16.73 6.34
CA SER A 89 14.89 -17.89 6.81
C SER A 89 16.23 -17.52 7.49
N ASN A 90 16.31 -16.35 8.12
CA ASN A 90 17.53 -15.74 8.66
C ASN A 90 18.66 -15.58 7.61
N LYS A 91 18.30 -15.35 6.36
CA LYS A 91 19.25 -15.10 5.28
C LYS A 91 19.97 -13.77 5.55
N PRO A 92 21.30 -13.73 5.36
CA PRO A 92 22.01 -12.47 5.34
C PRO A 92 21.43 -11.59 4.23
N SER A 93 21.44 -10.27 4.45
CA SER A 93 21.10 -9.29 3.40
C SER A 93 19.65 -9.40 2.88
N PHE A 94 18.77 -10.05 3.66
CA PHE A 94 17.35 -10.16 3.33
C PHE A 94 16.61 -8.83 3.52
N VAL A 95 16.97 -8.08 4.56
CA VAL A 95 16.37 -6.79 4.90
C VAL A 95 17.08 -5.67 4.14
N GLY A 96 16.32 -4.76 3.54
CA GLY A 96 16.83 -3.63 2.76
C GLY A 96 16.29 -3.59 1.32
N PHE A 97 17.00 -2.88 0.44
CA PHE A 97 16.54 -2.65 -0.93
C PHE A 97 17.05 -3.72 -1.88
N TRP A 98 16.15 -4.62 -2.26
CA TRP A 98 16.43 -5.58 -3.33
C TRP A 98 16.33 -4.91 -4.68
N ARG A 99 17.27 -5.20 -5.58
CA ARG A 99 17.26 -4.66 -6.94
C ARG A 99 16.82 -5.74 -7.92
N VAL A 100 15.78 -5.46 -8.69
CA VAL A 100 15.30 -6.32 -9.77
C VAL A 100 15.62 -5.66 -11.10
N SER A 101 16.36 -6.34 -11.96
CA SER A 101 16.63 -5.90 -13.34
C SER A 101 15.93 -6.84 -14.33
N ILE A 102 15.17 -6.26 -15.25
CA ILE A 102 14.34 -6.98 -16.21
C ILE A 102 14.67 -6.49 -17.62
N THR A 103 14.92 -7.43 -18.53
CA THR A 103 15.06 -7.15 -19.96
C THR A 103 14.15 -8.11 -20.73
N THR A 104 13.37 -7.62 -21.68
CA THR A 104 12.55 -8.40 -22.60
C THR A 104 13.17 -8.39 -24.00
N LYS A 105 12.81 -9.34 -24.86
CA LYS A 105 13.22 -9.26 -26.26
C LYS A 105 12.42 -8.22 -27.05
N SER A 106 11.15 -8.07 -26.70
CA SER A 106 10.24 -7.09 -27.30
C SER A 106 9.13 -6.72 -26.33
N GLY A 107 8.60 -5.51 -26.49
CA GLY A 107 7.46 -5.03 -25.71
C GLY A 107 7.78 -4.71 -24.25
N GLY A 108 6.71 -4.50 -23.49
CA GLY A 108 6.79 -4.07 -22.10
C GLY A 108 7.03 -5.20 -21.10
N CYS A 109 7.22 -4.80 -19.86
CA CYS A 109 7.30 -5.70 -18.72
C CYS A 109 6.57 -5.13 -17.51
N THR A 110 6.20 -6.02 -16.59
CA THR A 110 5.56 -5.66 -15.33
C THR A 110 6.29 -6.35 -14.18
N LEU A 111 6.55 -5.60 -13.12
CA LEU A 111 6.98 -6.12 -11.83
C LEU A 111 5.95 -5.73 -10.78
N GLN A 112 5.53 -6.71 -10.01
CA GLN A 112 4.76 -6.51 -8.80
C GLN A 112 5.50 -7.16 -7.63
N ALA A 113 5.68 -6.43 -6.54
CA ALA A 113 6.27 -6.93 -5.31
C ALA A 113 5.29 -6.84 -4.14
N ARG A 114 5.16 -7.94 -3.40
CA ARG A 114 4.31 -8.05 -2.21
C ARG A 114 5.10 -8.67 -1.06
N VAL A 115 4.61 -8.47 0.15
CA VAL A 115 5.27 -8.94 1.37
C VAL A 115 4.28 -9.54 2.35
N ALA A 116 4.74 -10.54 3.08
CA ALA A 116 4.14 -10.97 4.33
C ALA A 116 5.02 -10.47 5.48
N SER A 117 4.52 -9.50 6.23
CA SER A 117 5.24 -8.86 7.33
C SER A 117 4.33 -8.65 8.52
N SER A 118 4.87 -8.69 9.73
CA SER A 118 4.09 -8.32 10.92
C SER A 118 3.82 -6.81 11.01
N ILE A 119 4.44 -5.98 10.16
CA ILE A 119 4.14 -4.55 10.06
C ILE A 119 2.88 -4.36 9.22
N GLN A 120 1.80 -4.06 9.92
CA GLN A 120 0.53 -3.64 9.34
C GLN A 120 0.32 -2.17 9.71
N VAL A 121 0.01 -1.34 8.72
CA VAL A 121 -0.41 0.04 8.99
C VAL A 121 -1.91 0.08 8.82
N ASN A 122 -2.67 0.24 9.91
CA ASN A 122 -4.08 0.50 9.76
C ASN A 122 -4.26 2.00 9.60
N TYR A 123 -5.06 2.39 8.62
CA TYR A 123 -5.32 3.78 8.34
C TYR A 123 -6.76 3.98 7.88
N GLY A 124 -7.20 5.22 7.97
CA GLY A 124 -8.44 5.68 7.36
C GLY A 124 -8.39 7.19 7.17
N PHE A 125 -9.44 7.73 6.59
CA PHE A 125 -9.54 9.14 6.24
C PHE A 125 -10.50 9.85 7.19
N SER A 126 -10.23 11.13 7.42
CA SER A 126 -11.09 12.02 8.19
C SER A 126 -10.97 13.43 7.64
N LEU A 127 -11.88 14.31 8.05
CA LEU A 127 -11.79 15.75 7.81
C LEU A 127 -11.24 16.50 9.05
N SER A 128 -10.98 15.78 10.13
CA SER A 128 -10.40 16.33 11.36
C SER A 128 -9.32 15.43 11.94
N ILE A 129 -8.23 16.05 12.36
CA ILE A 129 -7.13 15.39 13.10
C ILE A 129 -7.56 14.90 14.49
N SER A 130 -8.63 15.46 15.04
CA SER A 130 -9.15 15.11 16.36
C SER A 130 -10.20 14.00 16.31
N ALA A 131 -10.46 13.42 15.14
CA ALA A 131 -11.45 12.36 15.01
C ALA A 131 -10.94 11.06 15.66
N ASP A 132 -11.88 10.35 16.29
CA ASP A 132 -11.68 9.01 16.84
C ASP A 132 -12.16 7.91 15.89
N THR A 133 -12.89 8.30 14.84
CA THR A 133 -13.38 7.41 13.79
C THR A 133 -12.87 7.87 12.43
N THR A 134 -12.77 6.91 11.51
CA THR A 134 -12.30 7.16 10.14
C THR A 134 -13.23 6.55 9.12
N THR A 135 -13.19 7.07 7.89
CA THR A 135 -13.78 6.44 6.71
C THR A 135 -12.72 5.64 5.95
N PRO A 136 -13.09 4.55 5.27
CA PRO A 136 -12.13 3.78 4.44
C PRO A 136 -11.67 4.55 3.20
N GLN A 137 -12.40 5.59 2.79
CA GLN A 137 -12.16 6.35 1.57
C GLN A 137 -12.18 7.86 1.86
N PRO A 138 -11.35 8.66 1.18
CA PRO A 138 -11.32 10.10 1.33
C PRO A 138 -12.52 10.76 0.65
N PHE A 139 -12.87 11.95 1.13
CA PHE A 139 -13.94 12.77 0.60
C PHE A 139 -13.47 13.57 -0.62
N SER A 140 -14.34 13.70 -1.61
CA SER A 140 -14.14 14.51 -2.82
C SER A 140 -14.79 15.89 -2.69
N GLY A 141 -14.18 16.91 -3.29
CA GLY A 141 -14.72 18.26 -3.40
C GLY A 141 -13.64 19.33 -3.35
N SER A 142 -13.94 20.52 -3.86
CA SER A 142 -12.96 21.59 -4.05
C SER A 142 -12.48 22.25 -2.75
N ASN A 143 -13.27 22.18 -1.68
CA ASN A 143 -12.93 22.75 -0.37
C ASN A 143 -12.75 21.66 0.70
N VAL A 144 -12.48 20.43 0.26
CA VAL A 144 -12.37 19.27 1.13
C VAL A 144 -10.91 19.03 1.46
N SER A 145 -10.63 18.95 2.76
CA SER A 145 -9.30 18.75 3.31
C SER A 145 -9.27 17.45 4.10
N ASN A 146 -8.85 16.38 3.42
CA ASN A 146 -8.72 15.07 4.03
C ASN A 146 -7.44 14.99 4.85
N VAL A 147 -7.47 14.26 5.95
CA VAL A 147 -6.29 13.80 6.68
C VAL A 147 -6.31 12.28 6.74
N VAL A 148 -5.15 11.66 6.70
CA VAL A 148 -5.00 10.23 7.00
C VAL A 148 -4.76 10.10 8.49
N LEU A 149 -5.59 9.31 9.18
CA LEU A 149 -5.32 8.87 10.53
C LEU A 149 -4.79 7.44 10.46
N ALA A 150 -3.69 7.17 11.16
CA ALA A 150 -3.03 5.87 11.09
C ALA A 150 -2.59 5.36 12.47
N ASN A 151 -2.54 4.05 12.62
CA ASN A 151 -1.92 3.37 13.74
C ASN A 151 -1.06 2.19 13.29
N LEU A 152 -0.16 1.81 14.18
CA LEU A 152 0.59 0.57 14.12
C LEU A 152 0.03 -0.39 15.18
N PRO A 153 0.18 -1.72 15.02
CA PRO A 153 -0.12 -2.70 16.05
C PRO A 153 0.56 -2.33 17.38
N GLN A 154 -0.12 -2.56 18.50
CA GLN A 154 0.37 -2.21 19.84
C GLN A 154 1.75 -2.82 20.15
N SER A 155 2.04 -4.01 19.61
CA SER A 155 3.35 -4.67 19.73
C SER A 155 4.49 -3.87 19.07
N LEU A 156 4.19 -3.08 18.04
CA LEU A 156 5.16 -2.22 17.34
C LEU A 156 5.19 -0.79 17.90
N GLN A 157 4.12 -0.33 18.55
CA GLN A 157 4.08 0.99 19.19
C GLN A 157 5.07 1.14 20.35
N GLN A 158 5.44 0.02 20.99
CA GLN A 158 6.43 0.00 22.08
C GLN A 158 7.89 -0.09 21.59
N THR A 159 8.07 -0.18 20.28
CA THR A 159 9.38 -0.21 19.63
C THR A 159 9.61 1.10 18.87
N ASN A 160 10.85 1.41 18.48
CA ASN A 160 11.22 2.66 17.79
C ASN A 160 10.66 2.78 16.35
N PHE A 161 9.52 2.15 16.04
CA PHE A 161 8.85 2.23 14.76
C PHE A 161 8.16 3.58 14.61
N GLN A 162 8.27 4.18 13.42
CA GLN A 162 7.68 5.49 13.16
C GLN A 162 7.14 5.55 11.73
N LEU A 163 5.97 6.19 11.56
CA LEU A 163 5.50 6.61 10.24
C LEU A 163 6.17 7.93 9.88
N SER A 164 6.72 8.00 8.67
CA SER A 164 7.49 9.15 8.20
C SER A 164 6.63 10.06 7.33
N TYR A 165 6.13 9.53 6.22
CA TYR A 165 5.36 10.30 5.26
C TYR A 165 4.42 9.41 4.45
N PHE A 166 3.46 10.09 3.83
CA PHE A 166 2.44 9.56 2.95
C PHE A 166 2.57 10.25 1.58
N GLU A 167 2.72 9.46 0.53
CA GLU A 167 2.73 9.99 -0.83
C GLU A 167 1.39 9.74 -1.51
N VAL A 168 0.87 10.77 -2.17
CA VAL A 168 -0.26 10.68 -3.09
C VAL A 168 0.31 10.47 -4.48
N LEU A 169 0.12 9.27 -5.04
CA LEU A 169 0.62 8.89 -6.36
C LEU A 169 -0.51 8.98 -7.37
N SER A 170 -0.21 9.48 -8.56
CA SER A 170 -1.13 9.33 -9.69
C SER A 170 -1.33 7.84 -9.98
N TYR A 171 -2.55 7.46 -10.37
CA TYR A 171 -2.85 6.07 -10.69
C TYR A 171 -3.48 5.96 -12.06
N ASN A 172 -2.86 5.15 -12.92
CA ASN A 172 -3.35 4.83 -14.23
C ASN A 172 -3.33 3.32 -14.39
N PHE A 173 -4.51 2.72 -14.62
CA PHE A 173 -4.64 1.28 -14.79
C PHE A 173 -3.78 0.70 -15.92
N SER A 174 -3.35 1.50 -16.89
CA SER A 174 -2.52 1.09 -18.02
C SER A 174 -1.02 1.19 -17.76
N SER A 175 -0.59 2.00 -16.79
CA SER A 175 0.84 2.26 -16.51
C SER A 175 1.22 2.13 -15.02
N GLY A 176 0.29 1.69 -14.18
CA GLY A 176 0.48 1.50 -12.75
C GLY A 176 0.48 2.81 -11.97
N HIS A 177 1.23 2.83 -10.88
CA HIS A 177 1.45 4.02 -10.07
C HIS A 177 2.45 4.95 -10.77
N GLY A 178 2.04 6.19 -11.04
CA GLY A 178 2.90 7.23 -11.60
C GLY A 178 3.57 8.08 -10.53
N ASP A 179 4.04 9.26 -10.93
CA ASP A 179 4.79 10.16 -10.06
C ASP A 179 3.98 10.64 -8.84
N ALA A 180 4.70 10.90 -7.75
CA ALA A 180 4.16 11.52 -6.55
C ALA A 180 3.63 12.92 -6.87
N GLN A 181 2.32 13.09 -6.66
CA GLN A 181 1.62 14.37 -6.78
C GLN A 181 1.77 15.19 -5.49
N ALA A 182 1.90 14.53 -4.35
CA ALA A 182 2.17 15.15 -3.06
C ALA A 182 2.95 14.19 -2.15
N VAL A 183 3.79 14.75 -1.28
CA VAL A 183 4.47 14.05 -0.19
C VAL A 183 4.13 14.78 1.10
N LEU A 184 3.47 14.09 2.02
CA LEU A 184 2.83 14.67 3.20
C LEU A 184 3.38 14.01 4.45
N GLY A 185 3.85 14.82 5.41
CA GLY A 185 4.45 14.29 6.63
C GLY A 185 3.41 13.64 7.55
N PHE A 186 3.79 12.54 8.20
CA PHE A 186 3.05 12.06 9.37
C PHE A 186 3.52 12.80 10.63
N LYS A 187 2.58 13.10 11.52
CA LYS A 187 2.82 13.70 12.83
C LYS A 187 2.20 12.80 13.91
N PRO A 188 2.88 12.62 15.05
CA PRO A 188 2.35 11.81 16.14
C PRO A 188 1.15 12.50 16.81
N ARG A 189 0.23 11.69 17.34
CA ARG A 189 -0.84 12.05 18.26
C ARG A 189 -0.54 11.44 19.64
N ASP A 190 -1.28 11.86 20.65
CA ASP A 190 -1.21 11.25 21.98
C ASP A 190 -1.47 9.75 21.91
N THR A 191 -0.77 8.98 22.75
CA THR A 191 -0.85 7.51 22.77
C THR A 191 -2.22 6.98 23.19
N SER A 192 -3.06 7.82 23.81
CA SER A 192 -4.45 7.49 24.16
C SER A 192 -5.43 7.58 22.98
N CYS A 193 -5.04 8.21 21.87
CA CYS A 193 -5.88 8.27 20.67
C CYS A 193 -5.99 6.88 20.01
N ALA A 194 -7.14 6.59 19.41
CA ALA A 194 -7.33 5.37 18.62
C ALA A 194 -6.32 5.25 17.45
N TYR A 195 -5.92 6.40 16.91
CA TYR A 195 -4.90 6.55 15.87
C TYR A 195 -3.76 7.43 16.40
N GLN A 196 -2.53 6.91 16.41
CA GLN A 196 -1.37 7.61 16.98
C GLN A 196 -0.64 8.48 15.95
N TYR A 197 -1.08 8.51 14.69
CA TYR A 197 -0.52 9.35 13.65
C TYR A 197 -1.61 10.05 12.85
N TYR A 198 -1.30 11.25 12.37
CA TYR A 198 -2.08 11.94 11.35
C TYR A 198 -1.17 12.49 10.24
N SER A 199 -1.64 12.50 9.00
CA SER A 199 -0.92 13.14 7.89
C SER A 199 -1.19 14.64 7.85
N GLU A 200 -0.35 15.38 7.14
CA GLU A 200 -0.73 16.69 6.62
C GLU A 200 -1.98 16.59 5.73
N PRO A 201 -2.80 17.66 5.69
CA PRO A 201 -4.05 17.65 4.94
C PRO A 201 -3.84 17.60 3.43
N PHE A 202 -4.78 17.01 2.71
CA PHE A 202 -4.75 16.91 1.26
C PHE A 202 -6.14 16.92 0.62
N SER A 203 -6.16 17.30 -0.65
CA SER A 203 -7.34 17.16 -1.50
C SER A 203 -7.12 16.02 -2.50
N CYS A 204 -8.20 15.34 -2.85
CA CYS A 204 -8.19 14.30 -3.86
C CYS A 204 -7.62 14.82 -5.19
N PRO A 205 -6.54 14.22 -5.73
CA PRO A 205 -5.97 14.65 -7.01
C PRO A 205 -6.84 14.21 -8.21
N SER A 206 -7.60 13.13 -8.03
CA SER A 206 -8.42 12.46 -9.04
C SER A 206 -9.48 11.60 -8.35
N SER A 207 -10.39 11.00 -9.11
CA SER A 207 -11.40 10.07 -8.57
C SER A 207 -10.79 8.81 -7.95
N ALA A 208 -9.64 8.36 -8.46
CA ALA A 208 -8.86 7.25 -7.93
C ALA A 208 -7.38 7.61 -7.95
N PHE A 209 -6.67 7.23 -6.90
CA PHE A 209 -5.23 7.45 -6.77
C PHE A 209 -4.61 6.33 -5.94
N ALA A 210 -3.29 6.22 -5.95
CA ALA A 210 -2.58 5.31 -5.07
C ALA A 210 -1.94 6.10 -3.94
N LEU A 211 -1.93 5.50 -2.76
CA LEU A 211 -1.21 6.02 -1.61
C LEU A 211 -0.03 5.13 -1.31
N LYS A 212 1.08 5.75 -0.92
CA LYS A 212 2.27 5.04 -0.42
C LYS A 212 2.62 5.58 0.96
N ILE A 213 2.41 4.74 1.96
CA ILE A 213 2.80 5.04 3.34
C ILE A 213 4.21 4.51 3.54
N THR A 214 5.11 5.36 4.03
CA THR A 214 6.48 5.00 4.35
C THR A 214 6.77 5.28 5.82
N GLY A 215 7.49 4.36 6.46
CA GLY A 215 7.96 4.50 7.82
C GLY A 215 9.34 3.88 8.00
N GLN A 216 9.82 3.89 9.24
CA GLN A 216 11.05 3.21 9.65
C GLN A 216 10.71 2.16 10.70
N ASP A 217 11.37 1.01 10.60
CA ASP A 217 11.30 -0.02 11.61
C ASP A 217 12.26 0.26 12.79
N ALA A 218 12.28 -0.62 13.80
CA ALA A 218 13.09 -0.44 14.99
C ALA A 218 14.60 -0.38 14.73
N ASP A 219 15.06 -0.91 13.60
CA ASP A 219 16.46 -0.93 13.19
C ASP A 219 16.80 0.28 12.27
N GLY A 220 15.83 1.16 12.03
CA GLY A 220 15.97 2.33 11.15
C GLY A 220 15.81 2.00 9.66
N MET A 221 15.39 0.78 9.32
CA MET A 221 15.19 0.38 7.93
C MET A 221 13.83 0.87 7.42
N PRO A 222 13.77 1.43 6.20
CA PRO A 222 12.52 1.91 5.66
C PRO A 222 11.59 0.74 5.31
N PHE A 223 10.31 0.87 5.65
CA PHE A 223 9.26 0.02 5.14
C PHE A 223 8.24 0.87 4.38
N GLN A 224 7.55 0.28 3.41
CA GLN A 224 6.47 0.96 2.70
C GLN A 224 5.27 0.05 2.47
N ARG A 225 4.09 0.66 2.36
CA ARG A 225 2.84 0.01 1.97
C ARG A 225 2.13 0.87 0.96
N ILE A 226 1.79 0.28 -0.19
CA ILE A 226 0.99 0.93 -1.22
C ILE A 226 -0.45 0.41 -1.13
N ALA A 227 -1.42 1.29 -1.34
CA ALA A 227 -2.82 0.92 -1.50
C ALA A 227 -3.52 1.84 -2.51
N ALA A 228 -4.69 1.43 -2.97
CA ALA A 228 -5.55 2.28 -3.79
C ALA A 228 -6.56 3.01 -2.90
N ALA A 229 -6.90 4.23 -3.29
CA ALA A 229 -7.99 5.00 -2.70
C ALA A 229 -8.88 5.60 -3.80
N TYR A 230 -10.16 5.73 -3.48
CA TYR A 230 -11.19 6.25 -4.35
C TYR A 230 -11.91 7.38 -3.64
N CYS A 231 -11.95 8.55 -4.25
CA CYS A 231 -12.58 9.70 -3.64
C CYS A 231 -14.09 9.60 -3.76
N ILE A 232 -14.77 9.72 -2.63
CA ILE A 232 -16.21 9.58 -2.55
C ILE A 232 -16.89 10.91 -2.25
N LYS A 233 -18.08 11.09 -2.79
CA LYS A 233 -18.98 12.19 -2.42
C LYS A 233 -20.18 11.55 -1.72
N PRO A 234 -20.38 11.76 -0.42
CA PRO A 234 -21.49 11.13 0.28
C PRO A 234 -22.83 11.60 -0.27
N SER A 235 -23.80 10.69 -0.28
CA SER A 235 -25.21 11.05 -0.47
C SER A 235 -25.89 11.17 0.89
N CYS A 236 -26.06 12.39 1.41
CA CYS A 236 -26.63 12.58 2.74
C CYS A 236 -28.09 12.12 2.79
N GLN A 237 -28.37 11.12 3.61
CA GLN A 237 -29.69 10.51 3.79
C GLN A 237 -30.42 11.12 4.99
N ASN A 238 -31.69 10.76 5.18
CA ASN A 238 -32.48 11.11 6.36
C ASN A 238 -32.47 12.60 6.73
N ASN A 239 -32.70 13.45 5.73
CA ASN A 239 -32.66 14.92 5.84
C ASN A 239 -31.28 15.51 6.21
N GLY A 240 -30.21 14.71 6.12
CA GLY A 240 -28.84 15.20 6.24
C GLY A 240 -28.50 16.20 5.14
N THR A 241 -27.68 17.18 5.48
CA THR A 241 -27.24 18.23 4.55
C THR A 241 -25.77 18.08 4.22
N LEU A 242 -25.42 18.07 2.93
CA LEU A 242 -24.03 18.07 2.51
C LEU A 242 -23.40 19.43 2.80
N THR A 243 -22.35 19.44 3.61
CA THR A 243 -21.60 20.64 3.97
C THR A 243 -20.54 20.96 2.91
N SER A 244 -20.02 22.20 2.92
CA SER A 244 -19.05 22.68 1.93
C SER A 244 -17.70 21.95 1.98
N ASP A 245 -17.35 21.39 3.14
CA ASP A 245 -16.20 20.53 3.42
C ASP A 245 -16.46 19.05 3.06
N GLY A 246 -17.62 18.74 2.45
CA GLY A 246 -17.90 17.43 1.85
C GLY A 246 -18.46 16.39 2.81
N ALA A 247 -18.67 16.73 4.08
CA ALA A 247 -19.31 15.86 5.07
C ALA A 247 -20.85 15.94 5.01
N CYS A 248 -21.53 14.99 5.63
CA CYS A 248 -22.96 15.12 5.91
C CYS A 248 -23.19 15.63 7.33
N LEU A 249 -23.89 16.74 7.45
CA LEU A 249 -24.48 17.18 8.70
C LEU A 249 -25.79 16.41 8.93
N CYS A 250 -25.79 15.50 9.89
CA CYS A 250 -26.93 14.64 10.17
C CYS A 250 -27.97 15.31 11.04
N ASP A 251 -29.24 14.98 10.79
CA ASP A 251 -30.34 15.34 11.66
C ASP A 251 -30.23 14.60 13.02
N SER A 252 -30.89 15.11 14.05
CA SER A 252 -30.66 14.75 15.47
C SER A 252 -30.81 13.27 15.85
N LEU A 253 -31.46 12.45 15.02
CA LEU A 253 -31.66 11.02 15.25
C LEU A 253 -30.77 10.11 14.38
N TRP A 254 -29.85 10.69 13.61
CA TRP A 254 -29.04 9.98 12.64
C TRP A 254 -27.55 10.31 12.79
N THR A 255 -26.72 9.36 12.41
CA THR A 255 -25.26 9.46 12.42
C THR A 255 -24.68 8.63 11.26
N GLY A 256 -23.36 8.54 11.21
CA GLY A 256 -22.64 7.87 10.14
C GLY A 256 -22.32 8.80 8.97
N PHE A 257 -21.45 8.30 8.09
CA PHE A 257 -20.90 9.05 6.96
C PHE A 257 -21.96 9.62 6.01
N GLU A 258 -23.06 8.88 5.79
CA GLU A 258 -24.20 9.32 4.96
C GLU A 258 -25.46 9.62 5.78
N CYS A 259 -25.35 9.76 7.11
CA CYS A 259 -26.51 9.89 7.99
C CYS A 259 -27.50 8.73 7.90
N ASN A 260 -26.99 7.52 7.62
CA ASN A 260 -27.77 6.30 7.41
C ASN A 260 -27.83 5.40 8.66
N LEU A 261 -27.08 5.72 9.71
CA LEU A 261 -27.09 4.97 10.97
C LEU A 261 -28.03 5.67 11.96
N PRO A 262 -29.09 5.03 12.45
CA PRO A 262 -29.93 5.63 13.48
C PRO A 262 -29.17 5.71 14.80
N ILE A 263 -29.41 6.78 15.57
CA ILE A 263 -28.90 6.89 16.93
C ILE A 263 -29.83 6.08 17.85
N CYS A 264 -29.28 5.01 18.43
CA CYS A 264 -29.97 4.21 19.44
C CYS A 264 -30.17 5.04 20.72
N LEU A 265 -31.43 5.13 21.18
CA LEU A 265 -31.80 5.80 22.43
C LEU A 265 -32.14 4.75 23.50
N ASN A 266 -31.96 5.09 24.79
CA ASN A 266 -32.33 4.23 25.94
C ASN A 266 -31.58 2.89 26.06
N GLY A 267 -30.32 2.80 25.64
CA GLY A 267 -29.47 1.63 25.90
C GLY A 267 -29.50 0.52 24.85
N GLY A 268 -30.15 0.77 23.71
CA GLY A 268 -30.13 -0.12 22.55
C GLY A 268 -31.24 0.18 21.57
#